data_AF-A0A973AX76-F1
#
_entry.id   AF-A0A973AX76-F1
#
_cell.length_a   1.000
_cell.length_b   1.000
_cell.length_c   1.000
_cell.angle_alpha   90.00
_cell.angle_beta   90.00
_cell.angle_gamma   90.00
#
_symmetry.space_group_name_H-M   'P 1'
#
loop_
_entity.id
_entity.type
_entity.pdbx_description
1 polymer ?
#
loop_
_entity_poly.entity_id
_entity_poly.type
_entity_poly.pdbx_seq_one_letter_code
_entity_poly.pdbx_strand_id
1 'polypeptide(L)'
;MEITSLKVLRGPNQWASFPVLEAWVDLGRLGDFPSHTLPGFNERIMAWLPTMIEHRCSVGERGGFFERLRTGTWMGHVLEHVTLELQSLGGTRVGYGRARDANARGVYKVVIEYKEEAFAVECLHTAHRLIMAAIDGGSFETEIEVKRLRKVLLDVQLGPSTRSIVEAAAARGIPARRLTAGSLVRLGLGAKQRRIIASETDRTGAVAETIAQDKELTRTLLAEAGIPVPEGRPVADVAEAWAAAEEIGGPVVVKPRYGNQGRGVSVDLSTREEVEQAWHVAREEESTVMVERFVAGHDYRLLVVGGKVVAAARRHPPTVIGDGESTVKDLVDRINE
;
A
#
# COMPACT_ATOMS: atom_id res chain seq x y z
N MET A 1 25.88 -13.06 14.70
CA MET A 1 25.33 -13.52 13.41
C MET A 1 25.31 -12.32 12.47
N GLU A 2 25.79 -12.48 11.25
CA GLU A 2 25.91 -11.40 10.26
C GLU A 2 25.30 -11.83 8.92
N ILE A 3 24.61 -10.91 8.23
CA ILE A 3 24.15 -11.12 6.85
C ILE A 3 25.25 -10.60 5.92
N THR A 4 26.03 -11.51 5.35
CA THR A 4 27.23 -11.18 4.55
C THR A 4 26.91 -10.86 3.09
N SER A 5 25.76 -11.34 2.59
CA SER A 5 25.28 -11.04 1.25
C SER A 5 23.77 -11.15 1.19
N LEU A 6 23.13 -10.30 0.39
CA LEU A 6 21.71 -10.36 0.11
C LEU A 6 21.47 -10.23 -1.39
N LYS A 7 20.83 -11.23 -2.00
CA LYS A 7 20.40 -11.20 -3.39
C LYS A 7 18.89 -11.19 -3.46
N VAL A 8 18.36 -10.35 -4.34
CA VAL A 8 16.93 -10.32 -4.63
C VAL A 8 16.67 -11.00 -5.97
N LEU A 9 16.00 -12.15 -5.95
CA LEU A 9 15.66 -12.93 -7.13
C LEU A 9 14.21 -12.62 -7.55
N ARG A 10 14.03 -11.78 -8.57
CA ARG A 10 12.72 -11.15 -8.94
C ARG A 10 11.81 -11.99 -9.84
N GLY A 11 12.10 -13.27 -10.03
CA GLY A 11 11.37 -14.15 -10.94
C GLY A 11 11.81 -15.61 -10.78
N PRO A 12 11.46 -16.50 -11.71
CA PRO A 12 11.91 -17.89 -11.68
C PRO A 12 13.41 -17.99 -11.51
N ASN A 13 13.84 -18.78 -10.54
CA ASN A 13 15.22 -18.89 -10.08
C ASN A 13 15.52 -20.32 -9.62
N GLN A 14 16.75 -20.57 -9.16
CA GLN A 14 17.20 -21.90 -8.75
C GLN A 14 16.41 -22.52 -7.58
N TRP A 15 15.73 -21.69 -6.77
CA TRP A 15 14.99 -22.13 -5.59
C TRP A 15 13.50 -22.29 -5.83
N ALA A 16 12.92 -21.44 -6.68
CA ALA A 16 11.47 -21.38 -6.89
C ALA A 16 11.11 -20.72 -8.24
N SER A 17 9.88 -20.96 -8.69
CA SER A 17 9.30 -20.27 -9.86
C SER A 17 8.80 -18.85 -9.57
N PHE A 18 8.89 -18.41 -8.32
CA PHE A 18 8.43 -17.11 -7.82
C PHE A 18 9.57 -16.34 -7.11
N PRO A 19 9.39 -15.03 -6.83
CA PRO A 19 10.44 -14.22 -6.24
C PRO A 19 10.86 -14.66 -4.83
N VAL A 20 12.17 -14.66 -4.57
CA VAL A 20 12.74 -14.97 -3.26
C VAL A 20 13.94 -14.06 -2.94
N LEU A 21 14.14 -13.77 -1.65
CA LEU A 21 15.40 -13.27 -1.12
C LEU A 21 16.35 -14.45 -0.91
N GLU A 22 17.61 -14.32 -1.29
CA GLU A 22 18.69 -15.24 -0.91
C GLU A 22 19.69 -14.47 -0.04
N ALA A 23 19.62 -14.68 1.27
CA ALA A 23 20.54 -14.12 2.24
C ALA A 23 21.64 -15.13 2.60
N TRP A 24 22.89 -14.70 2.57
CA TRP A 24 24.02 -15.46 3.10
C TRP A 24 24.28 -14.98 4.51
N VAL A 25 24.24 -15.91 5.46
CA VAL A 25 24.27 -15.62 6.89
C VAL A 25 25.42 -16.36 7.53
N ASP A 26 26.37 -15.62 8.10
CA ASP A 26 27.45 -16.17 8.91
C ASP A 26 27.01 -16.17 10.38
N LEU A 27 26.91 -17.36 10.96
CA LEU A 27 26.55 -17.52 12.37
C LEU A 27 27.71 -17.17 13.31
N GLY A 28 28.95 -17.19 12.83
CA GLY A 28 30.15 -17.08 13.64
C GLY A 28 30.11 -18.10 14.78
N ARG A 29 30.30 -17.62 16.02
CA ARG A 29 30.24 -18.46 17.22
C ARG A 29 28.90 -19.18 17.41
N LEU A 30 27.79 -18.60 16.93
CA LEU A 30 26.46 -19.21 17.07
C LEU A 30 26.28 -20.49 16.23
N GLY A 31 27.23 -20.81 15.35
CA GLY A 31 27.25 -22.10 14.64
C GLY A 31 27.33 -23.31 15.57
N ASP A 32 27.88 -23.14 16.77
CA ASP A 32 28.03 -24.20 17.77
C ASP A 32 26.92 -24.21 18.82
N PHE A 33 26.00 -23.22 18.79
CA PHE A 33 24.93 -23.05 19.79
C PHE A 33 23.55 -23.14 19.12
N PRO A 34 22.96 -24.34 19.01
CA PRO A 34 21.58 -24.49 18.56
C PRO A 34 20.61 -23.82 19.56
N SER A 35 19.43 -23.42 19.08
CA SER A 35 18.43 -22.63 19.81
C SER A 35 18.16 -23.08 21.26
N HIS A 36 18.09 -24.39 21.52
CA HIS A 36 17.82 -24.93 22.87
C HIS A 36 18.97 -24.75 23.87
N THR A 37 20.17 -24.40 23.41
CA THR A 37 21.34 -24.16 24.27
C THR A 37 21.49 -22.68 24.66
N LEU A 38 20.70 -21.80 24.04
CA LEU A 38 20.75 -20.36 24.29
C LEU A 38 19.77 -19.97 25.42
N PRO A 39 20.26 -19.49 26.58
CA PRO A 39 19.41 -19.26 27.75
C PRO A 39 18.27 -18.26 27.50
N GLY A 40 17.02 -18.71 27.69
CA GLY A 40 15.82 -17.88 27.56
C GLY A 40 15.46 -17.45 26.12
N PHE A 41 16.23 -17.88 25.13
CA PHE A 41 16.07 -17.47 23.73
C PHE A 41 14.72 -17.94 23.17
N ASN A 42 14.42 -19.23 23.34
CA ASN A 42 13.19 -19.84 22.84
C ASN A 42 11.95 -19.19 23.45
N GLU A 43 11.97 -18.93 24.76
CA GLU A 43 10.89 -18.30 25.50
C GLU A 43 10.61 -16.89 24.97
N ARG A 44 11.66 -16.09 24.72
CA ARG A 44 11.53 -14.75 24.13
C ARG A 44 10.95 -14.80 22.72
N ILE A 45 11.46 -15.67 21.85
CA ILE A 45 10.94 -15.82 20.47
C ILE A 45 9.46 -16.22 20.48
N MET A 46 9.08 -17.22 21.28
CA MET A 46 7.69 -17.67 21.38
C MET A 46 6.76 -16.62 21.98
N ALA A 47 7.26 -15.81 22.94
CA ALA A 47 6.48 -14.73 23.54
C ALA A 47 6.30 -13.53 22.60
N TRP A 48 7.35 -13.17 21.85
CA TRP A 48 7.31 -12.03 20.93
C TRP A 48 6.55 -12.32 19.65
N LEU A 49 6.53 -13.58 19.19
CA LEU A 49 5.89 -14.01 17.94
C LEU A 49 5.01 -15.27 18.18
N PRO A 50 3.94 -15.17 18.98
CA PRO A 50 3.15 -16.35 19.38
C PRO A 50 2.42 -17.01 18.21
N THR A 51 2.10 -16.24 17.16
CA THR A 51 1.44 -16.70 15.92
C THR A 51 2.31 -17.62 15.07
N MET A 52 3.63 -17.67 15.32
CA MET A 52 4.53 -18.66 14.70
C MET A 52 4.21 -20.11 15.10
N ILE A 53 3.29 -20.34 16.05
CA ILE A 53 2.71 -21.66 16.29
C ILE A 53 2.08 -22.25 15.01
N GLU A 54 1.66 -21.43 14.04
CA GLU A 54 1.13 -21.91 12.77
C GLU A 54 2.21 -22.43 11.80
N HIS A 55 3.50 -22.19 12.09
CA HIS A 55 4.60 -22.65 11.26
C HIS A 55 4.87 -24.15 11.44
N ARG A 56 4.61 -24.91 10.37
CA ARG A 56 4.71 -26.37 10.38
C ARG A 56 6.12 -26.92 10.20
N CYS A 57 7.00 -26.16 9.56
CA CYS A 57 8.39 -26.56 9.29
C CYS A 57 8.47 -27.97 8.64
N SER A 58 9.57 -28.71 8.83
CA SER A 58 9.76 -30.08 8.36
C SER A 58 8.93 -31.12 9.12
N VAL A 59 8.41 -30.77 10.30
CA VAL A 59 7.56 -31.66 11.13
C VAL A 59 6.19 -31.84 10.47
N GLY A 60 5.69 -30.84 9.76
CA GLY A 60 4.46 -30.93 8.97
C GLY A 60 3.16 -30.70 9.76
N GLU A 61 3.27 -30.48 11.06
CA GLU A 61 2.15 -30.26 11.99
C GLU A 61 2.15 -28.86 12.59
N ARG A 62 0.98 -28.41 13.07
CA ARG A 62 0.87 -27.12 13.78
C ARG A 62 1.81 -27.13 15.00
N GLY A 63 2.60 -26.09 15.16
CA GLY A 63 3.61 -25.96 16.22
C GLY A 63 4.94 -26.62 15.90
N GLY A 64 5.09 -27.21 14.71
CA GLY A 64 6.31 -27.91 14.31
C GLY A 64 7.58 -27.06 14.39
N PHE A 65 7.51 -25.75 14.10
CA PHE A 65 8.66 -24.87 14.29
C PHE A 65 9.00 -24.64 15.78
N PHE A 66 8.00 -24.47 16.65
CA PHE A 66 8.24 -24.34 18.09
C PHE A 66 8.81 -25.63 18.69
N GLU A 67 8.39 -26.80 18.21
CA GLU A 67 9.05 -28.05 18.55
C GLU A 67 10.53 -28.03 18.14
N ARG A 68 10.84 -27.62 16.90
CA ARG A 68 12.23 -27.48 16.42
C ARG A 68 13.06 -26.50 17.24
N LEU A 69 12.49 -25.40 17.73
CA LEU A 69 13.17 -24.49 18.64
C LEU A 69 13.57 -25.20 19.94
N ARG A 70 12.67 -25.99 20.53
CA ARG A 70 12.90 -26.75 21.77
C ARG A 70 13.88 -27.90 21.59
N THR A 71 13.81 -28.63 20.48
CA THR A 71 14.76 -29.73 20.18
C THR A 71 16.12 -29.22 19.69
N GLY A 72 16.18 -27.98 19.21
CA GLY A 72 17.38 -27.37 18.64
C GLY A 72 17.32 -27.15 17.14
N THR A 73 17.54 -25.90 16.76
CA THR A 73 17.78 -25.49 15.38
C THR A 73 18.75 -24.31 15.32
N TRP A 74 19.35 -24.09 14.16
CA TRP A 74 20.33 -23.02 13.93
C TRP A 74 19.67 -21.69 13.58
N MET A 75 20.37 -20.60 13.90
CA MET A 75 19.83 -19.24 13.75
C MET A 75 19.53 -18.86 12.28
N GLY A 76 20.17 -19.50 11.29
CA GLY A 76 19.79 -19.31 9.88
C GLY A 76 18.37 -19.79 9.59
N HIS A 77 17.96 -20.90 10.18
CA HIS A 77 16.60 -21.43 10.08
C HIS A 77 15.61 -20.63 10.95
N VAL A 78 16.06 -20.08 12.08
CA VAL A 78 15.22 -19.15 12.85
C VAL A 78 14.97 -17.86 12.07
N LEU A 79 16.00 -17.30 11.43
CA LEU A 79 15.90 -16.10 10.60
C LEU A 79 14.89 -16.27 9.46
N GLU A 80 14.89 -17.44 8.81
CA GLU A 80 13.89 -17.81 7.81
C GLU A 80 12.46 -17.63 8.34
N HIS A 81 12.13 -18.33 9.43
CA HIS A 81 10.78 -18.37 9.97
C HIS A 81 10.36 -17.03 10.60
N VAL A 82 11.26 -16.33 11.29
CA VAL A 82 10.97 -15.00 11.85
C VAL A 82 10.73 -13.99 10.72
N THR A 83 11.47 -14.06 9.61
CA THR A 83 11.23 -13.16 8.48
C THR A 83 9.89 -13.43 7.80
N LEU A 84 9.51 -14.70 7.61
CA LEU A 84 8.20 -15.07 7.08
C LEU A 84 7.05 -14.61 7.99
N GLU A 85 7.23 -14.72 9.30
CA GLU A 85 6.25 -14.27 10.28
C GLU A 85 6.06 -12.75 10.22
N LEU A 86 7.15 -11.98 10.23
CA LEU A 86 7.08 -10.51 10.15
C LEU A 86 6.44 -10.05 8.84
N GLN A 87 6.69 -10.74 7.72
CA GLN A 87 6.00 -10.48 6.46
C GLN A 87 4.48 -10.72 6.56
N SER A 88 4.07 -11.77 7.28
CA SER A 88 2.66 -12.11 7.52
C SER A 88 1.97 -11.09 8.43
N LEU A 89 2.57 -10.77 9.57
CA LEU A 89 2.07 -9.75 10.51
C LEU A 89 2.02 -8.35 9.89
N GLY A 90 2.95 -8.05 8.99
CA GLY A 90 3.02 -6.81 8.24
C GLY A 90 2.03 -6.70 7.07
N GLY A 91 1.40 -7.81 6.65
CA GLY A 91 0.27 -7.78 5.70
C GLY A 91 0.47 -8.52 4.37
N THR A 92 1.58 -9.26 4.18
CA THR A 92 1.77 -10.11 3.00
C THR A 92 1.72 -11.59 3.35
N ARG A 93 0.95 -12.37 2.59
CA ARG A 93 0.90 -13.82 2.76
C ARG A 93 1.94 -14.50 1.87
N VAL A 94 3.01 -15.01 2.48
CA VAL A 94 4.08 -15.82 1.89
C VAL A 94 4.38 -16.99 2.83
N GLY A 95 4.93 -18.08 2.31
CA GLY A 95 5.13 -19.28 3.14
C GLY A 95 6.30 -20.16 2.74
N TYR A 96 6.93 -19.89 1.59
CA TYR A 96 8.11 -20.64 1.19
C TYR A 96 9.38 -20.08 1.82
N GLY A 97 10.08 -20.94 2.54
CA GLY A 97 11.42 -20.67 3.07
C GLY A 97 12.32 -21.91 2.97
N ARG A 98 13.63 -21.67 2.89
CA ARG A 98 14.66 -22.71 3.00
C ARG A 98 15.93 -22.16 3.65
N ALA A 99 16.38 -22.78 4.73
CA ALA A 99 17.73 -22.65 5.24
C ALA A 99 18.57 -23.88 4.83
N ARG A 100 19.76 -23.62 4.26
CA ARG A 100 20.72 -24.66 3.85
C ARG A 100 22.11 -24.26 4.29
N ASP A 101 22.88 -25.21 4.82
CA ASP A 101 24.31 -25.02 5.02
C ASP A 101 24.98 -24.72 3.68
N ALA A 102 25.89 -23.74 3.70
CA ALA A 102 26.78 -23.47 2.59
C ALA A 102 28.05 -24.35 2.70
N ASN A 103 28.94 -24.25 1.72
CA ASN A 103 30.19 -25.03 1.69
C ASN A 103 31.20 -24.64 2.80
N ALA A 104 30.84 -23.74 3.72
CA ALA A 104 31.66 -23.29 4.84
C ALA A 104 30.89 -23.48 6.16
N ARG A 105 31.59 -23.98 7.18
CA ARG A 105 31.00 -24.24 8.52
C ARG A 105 30.42 -22.94 9.09
N GLY A 106 29.18 -23.01 9.58
CA GLY A 106 28.50 -21.86 10.21
C GLY A 106 27.94 -20.84 9.21
N VAL A 107 28.05 -21.07 7.90
CA VAL A 107 27.49 -20.19 6.87
C VAL A 107 26.25 -20.82 6.27
N TYR A 108 25.15 -20.08 6.23
CA TYR A 108 23.85 -20.53 5.73
C TYR A 108 23.41 -19.71 4.52
N LYS A 109 22.76 -20.36 3.56
CA LYS A 109 21.89 -19.70 2.58
C LYS A 109 20.46 -19.77 3.11
N VAL A 110 19.90 -18.61 3.41
CA VAL A 110 18.53 -18.45 3.87
C VAL A 110 17.71 -17.86 2.72
N VAL A 111 16.75 -18.64 2.26
CA VAL A 111 15.90 -18.33 1.12
C VAL A 111 14.50 -18.05 1.63
N ILE A 112 13.93 -16.90 1.27
CA ILE A 112 12.64 -16.43 1.79
C ILE A 112 11.79 -15.89 0.64
N GLU A 113 10.60 -16.43 0.45
CA GLU A 113 9.60 -15.89 -0.50
C GLU A 113 9.20 -14.46 -0.13
N TYR A 114 8.96 -13.63 -1.16
CA TYR A 114 8.44 -12.29 -0.97
C TYR A 114 7.48 -11.86 -2.08
N LYS A 115 6.63 -10.87 -1.78
CA LYS A 115 5.78 -10.17 -2.76
C LYS A 115 6.27 -8.76 -3.08
N GLU A 116 6.67 -8.02 -2.05
CA GLU A 116 7.19 -6.66 -2.17
C GLU A 116 8.64 -6.62 -1.67
N GLU A 117 9.55 -6.26 -2.56
CA GLU A 117 11.00 -6.39 -2.35
C GLU A 117 11.50 -5.58 -1.15
N ALA A 118 11.28 -4.26 -1.16
CA ALA A 118 11.77 -3.38 -0.11
C ALA A 118 11.17 -3.73 1.26
N PHE A 119 9.89 -4.12 1.30
CA PHE A 119 9.23 -4.58 2.51
C PHE A 119 9.86 -5.87 3.06
N ALA A 120 10.13 -6.85 2.20
CA ALA A 120 10.73 -8.12 2.64
C ALA A 120 12.17 -7.97 3.13
N VAL A 121 12.95 -7.07 2.52
CA VAL A 121 14.30 -6.71 2.98
C VAL A 121 14.22 -6.06 4.37
N GLU A 122 13.27 -5.15 4.60
CA GLU A 122 13.01 -4.57 5.92
C GLU A 122 12.58 -5.61 6.95
N CYS A 123 11.73 -6.58 6.57
CA CYS A 123 11.37 -7.71 7.43
C CYS A 123 12.60 -8.56 7.79
N LEU A 124 13.49 -8.83 6.84
CA LEU A 124 14.71 -9.62 7.07
C LEU A 124 15.64 -8.92 8.08
N HIS A 125 15.88 -7.61 7.91
CA HIS A 125 16.70 -6.85 8.85
C HIS A 125 16.06 -6.73 10.23
N THR A 126 14.72 -6.61 10.28
CA THR A 126 13.97 -6.57 11.55
C THR A 126 14.01 -7.92 12.25
N ALA A 127 13.90 -9.03 11.50
CA ALA A 127 14.06 -10.38 12.01
C ALA A 127 15.46 -10.61 12.60
N HIS A 128 16.50 -10.12 11.91
CA HIS A 128 17.87 -10.16 12.42
C HIS A 128 18.02 -9.42 13.75
N ARG A 129 17.53 -8.17 13.85
CA ARG A 129 17.54 -7.40 15.12
C ARG A 129 16.78 -8.10 16.23
N LEU A 130 15.60 -8.64 15.94
CA LEU A 130 14.76 -9.38 16.88
C LEU A 130 15.51 -10.60 17.42
N ILE A 131 16.13 -11.39 16.53
CA ILE A 131 16.89 -12.58 16.93
C ILE A 131 18.10 -12.19 17.78
N MET A 132 18.84 -11.14 17.42
CA MET A 132 19.98 -10.69 18.22
C MET A 132 19.53 -10.20 19.61
N ALA A 133 18.46 -9.41 19.70
CA ALA A 133 17.88 -9.01 20.99
C ALA A 133 17.43 -10.21 21.83
N ALA A 134 16.85 -11.23 21.19
CA ALA A 134 16.48 -12.47 21.86
C ALA A 134 17.71 -13.26 22.34
N ILE A 135 18.84 -13.22 21.64
CA ILE A 135 20.08 -13.89 22.08
C ILE A 135 20.69 -13.15 23.27
N ASP A 136 20.72 -11.81 23.20
CA ASP A 136 21.38 -10.96 24.20
C ASP A 136 20.56 -10.78 25.49
N GLY A 137 19.34 -11.34 25.54
CA GLY A 137 18.45 -11.21 26.69
C GLY A 137 17.80 -9.83 26.82
N GLY A 138 17.77 -9.05 25.74
CA GLY A 138 17.16 -7.72 25.70
C GLY A 138 15.63 -7.75 25.52
N SER A 139 15.03 -6.57 25.42
CA SER A 139 13.63 -6.37 25.05
C SER A 139 13.48 -6.14 23.54
N PHE A 140 12.28 -6.43 23.01
CA PHE A 140 11.92 -6.12 21.63
C PHE A 140 10.44 -5.74 21.55
N GLU A 141 10.14 -4.55 21.03
CA GLU A 141 8.77 -4.03 20.93
C GLU A 141 8.11 -4.47 19.62
N THR A 142 7.72 -5.75 19.55
CA THR A 142 7.19 -6.37 18.32
C THR A 142 6.04 -5.59 17.71
N GLU A 143 5.09 -5.11 18.53
CA GLU A 143 3.92 -4.38 18.03
C GLU A 143 4.30 -3.08 17.33
N ILE A 144 5.28 -2.35 17.87
CA ILE A 144 5.77 -1.10 17.27
C ILE A 144 6.47 -1.40 15.94
N GLU A 145 7.33 -2.42 15.90
CA GLU A 145 8.02 -2.81 14.68
C GLU A 145 7.06 -3.32 13.60
N VAL A 146 6.03 -4.09 13.96
CA VAL A 146 4.98 -4.52 13.02
C VAL A 146 4.21 -3.32 12.47
N LYS A 147 3.86 -2.33 13.32
CA LYS A 147 3.22 -1.07 12.86
C LYS A 147 4.12 -0.32 11.87
N ARG A 148 5.43 -0.23 12.15
CA ARG A 148 6.42 0.37 11.23
C ARG A 148 6.48 -0.40 9.90
N LEU A 149 6.54 -1.73 9.94
CA LEU A 149 6.58 -2.58 8.76
C LEU A 149 5.31 -2.47 7.91
N ARG A 150 4.12 -2.33 8.52
CA ARG A 150 2.87 -2.05 7.80
C ARG A 150 2.94 -0.73 7.02
N LYS A 151 3.54 0.31 7.60
CA LYS A 151 3.77 1.58 6.89
C LYS A 151 4.71 1.39 5.70
N VAL A 152 5.82 0.66 5.88
CA VAL A 152 6.72 0.32 4.76
C VAL A 152 5.96 -0.42 3.66
N LEU A 153 5.12 -1.41 4.00
CA LEU A 153 4.32 -2.13 3.02
C LEU A 153 3.38 -1.19 2.27
N LEU A 154 2.67 -0.30 2.97
CA LEU A 154 1.76 0.68 2.38
C LEU A 154 2.46 1.58 1.35
N ASP A 155 3.68 2.02 1.64
CA ASP A 155 4.45 2.92 0.78
C ASP A 155 4.94 2.21 -0.50
N VAL A 156 5.23 0.91 -0.43
CA VAL A 156 5.86 0.17 -1.55
C VAL A 156 4.86 -0.63 -2.37
N GLN A 157 3.75 -1.10 -1.78
CA GLN A 157 2.82 -2.00 -2.44
C GLN A 157 2.04 -1.33 -3.58
N LEU A 158 1.51 -2.15 -4.50
CA LEU A 158 0.59 -1.64 -5.51
C LEU A 158 -0.68 -1.07 -4.86
N GLY A 159 -1.04 0.15 -5.25
CA GLY A 159 -2.32 0.77 -4.91
C GLY A 159 -3.52 -0.05 -5.39
N PRO A 160 -4.73 0.19 -4.83
CA PRO A 160 -5.88 -0.71 -4.98
C PRO A 160 -6.31 -0.94 -6.43
N SER A 161 -6.33 0.12 -7.26
CA SER A 161 -6.71 0.01 -8.67
C SER A 161 -5.72 -0.85 -9.46
N THR A 162 -4.42 -0.56 -9.34
CA THR A 162 -3.36 -1.31 -10.04
C THR A 162 -3.36 -2.77 -9.60
N ARG A 163 -3.48 -3.01 -8.29
CA ARG A 163 -3.53 -4.35 -7.71
C ARG A 163 -4.70 -5.15 -8.27
N SER A 164 -5.90 -4.56 -8.32
CA SER A 164 -7.10 -5.21 -8.85
C SER A 164 -6.90 -5.65 -10.31
N ILE A 165 -6.26 -4.81 -11.14
CA ILE A 165 -5.96 -5.16 -12.54
C ILE A 165 -4.92 -6.29 -12.62
N VAL A 166 -3.87 -6.23 -11.78
CA VAL A 166 -2.81 -7.26 -11.73
C VAL A 166 -3.35 -8.61 -11.26
N GLU A 167 -4.18 -8.63 -10.23
CA GLU A 167 -4.84 -9.84 -9.73
C GLU A 167 -5.80 -10.42 -10.78
N ALA A 168 -6.57 -9.57 -11.45
CA ALA A 168 -7.43 -9.97 -12.56
C ALA A 168 -6.64 -10.55 -13.75
N ALA A 169 -5.44 -10.03 -14.02
CA ALA A 169 -4.53 -10.57 -15.03
C ALA A 169 -3.99 -11.95 -14.60
N ALA A 170 -3.54 -12.08 -13.35
CA ALA A 170 -3.05 -13.33 -12.78
C ALA A 170 -4.12 -14.45 -12.82
N ALA A 171 -5.37 -14.13 -12.45
CA ALA A 171 -6.51 -15.04 -12.52
C ALA A 171 -6.81 -15.54 -13.94
N ARG A 172 -6.34 -14.82 -14.97
CA ARG A 172 -6.48 -15.18 -16.40
C ARG A 172 -5.20 -15.78 -16.99
N GLY A 173 -4.21 -16.09 -16.16
CA GLY A 173 -2.90 -16.59 -16.61
C GLY A 173 -2.10 -15.56 -17.42
N ILE A 174 -2.42 -14.27 -17.31
CA ILE A 174 -1.69 -13.19 -17.97
C ILE A 174 -0.55 -12.76 -17.03
N PRO A 175 0.73 -12.94 -17.42
CA PRO A 175 1.85 -12.56 -16.57
C PRO A 175 1.89 -11.04 -16.40
N ALA A 176 2.13 -10.59 -15.17
CA ALA A 176 2.32 -9.19 -14.83
C ALA A 176 3.73 -8.97 -14.30
N ARG A 177 4.36 -7.85 -14.67
CA ARG A 177 5.65 -7.44 -14.13
C ARG A 177 5.64 -5.94 -13.88
N ARG A 178 5.87 -5.54 -12.63
CA ARG A 178 6.12 -4.15 -12.25
C ARG A 178 7.45 -3.69 -12.85
N LEU A 179 7.46 -2.53 -13.51
CA LEU A 179 8.63 -2.00 -14.21
C LEU A 179 9.34 -0.90 -13.42
N THR A 180 8.68 -0.26 -12.47
CA THR A 180 9.22 0.81 -11.61
C THR A 180 8.83 0.61 -10.16
N ALA A 181 9.36 1.44 -9.25
CA ALA A 181 8.87 1.53 -7.88
C ALA A 181 7.44 2.12 -7.80
N GLY A 182 6.93 2.73 -8.87
CA GLY A 182 5.55 3.24 -8.95
C GLY A 182 4.55 2.20 -9.48
N SER A 183 3.43 2.66 -10.03
CA SER A 183 2.35 1.81 -10.52
C SER A 183 2.50 1.37 -11.98
N LEU A 184 3.67 1.56 -12.61
CA LEU A 184 3.91 1.11 -13.98
C LEU A 184 4.06 -0.41 -14.04
N VAL A 185 3.10 -1.07 -14.66
CA VAL A 185 3.06 -2.53 -14.80
C VAL A 185 2.93 -2.92 -16.27
N ARG A 186 3.71 -3.92 -16.66
CA ARG A 186 3.54 -4.64 -17.93
C ARG A 186 2.66 -5.86 -17.71
N LEU A 187 1.66 -6.03 -18.57
CA LEU A 187 0.82 -7.21 -18.66
C LEU A 187 1.15 -7.97 -19.96
N GLY A 188 1.22 -9.30 -19.92
CA GLY A 188 1.51 -10.14 -21.09
C GLY A 188 2.98 -10.12 -21.54
N LEU A 189 3.24 -10.73 -22.69
CA LEU A 189 4.58 -10.97 -23.24
C LEU A 189 4.67 -10.62 -24.73
N GLY A 190 5.89 -10.33 -25.19
CA GLY A 190 6.20 -10.12 -26.61
C GLY A 190 5.39 -9.00 -27.26
N ALA A 191 4.96 -9.22 -28.50
CA ALA A 191 4.15 -8.26 -29.26
C ALA A 191 2.73 -8.04 -28.69
N LYS A 192 2.26 -8.92 -27.79
CA LYS A 192 0.94 -8.81 -27.14
C LYS A 192 0.99 -8.12 -25.78
N GLN A 193 2.17 -7.65 -25.35
CA GLN A 193 2.30 -6.95 -24.07
C GLN A 193 1.47 -5.65 -24.05
N ARG A 194 0.99 -5.29 -22.86
CA ARG A 194 0.28 -4.05 -22.56
C ARG A 194 0.93 -3.35 -21.37
N ARG A 195 0.78 -2.03 -21.28
CA ARG A 195 1.26 -1.25 -20.13
C ARG A 195 0.10 -0.53 -19.44
N ILE A 196 0.18 -0.47 -18.12
CA ILE A 196 -0.72 0.31 -17.28
C ILE A 196 0.07 1.16 -16.30
N ILE A 197 -0.45 2.33 -15.97
CA ILE A 197 -0.05 3.14 -14.82
C ILE A 197 -1.34 3.45 -14.05
N ALA A 198 -1.42 3.01 -12.80
CA ALA A 198 -2.70 2.99 -12.08
C ALA A 198 -3.81 2.29 -12.91
N SER A 199 -4.89 2.99 -13.25
CA SER A 199 -5.96 2.51 -14.13
C SER A 199 -5.83 2.95 -15.59
N GLU A 200 -4.84 3.77 -15.92
CA GLU A 200 -4.56 4.18 -17.29
C GLU A 200 -3.90 3.04 -18.06
N THR A 201 -4.16 2.99 -19.36
CA THR A 201 -3.61 1.95 -20.25
C THR A 201 -2.86 2.62 -21.39
N ASP A 202 -2.06 1.84 -22.12
CA ASP A 202 -1.47 2.27 -23.40
C ASP A 202 -2.49 2.65 -24.50
N ARG A 203 -3.80 2.52 -24.23
CA ARG A 203 -4.90 3.00 -25.08
C ARG A 203 -5.54 4.30 -24.58
N THR A 204 -5.18 4.77 -23.39
CA THR A 204 -5.62 6.08 -22.91
C THR A 204 -4.93 7.15 -23.75
N GLY A 205 -5.70 7.91 -24.53
CA GLY A 205 -5.15 8.95 -25.39
C GLY A 205 -4.62 10.12 -24.57
N ALA A 206 -3.43 10.61 -24.87
CA ALA A 206 -2.82 11.74 -24.16
C ALA A 206 -3.73 12.98 -24.15
N VAL A 207 -4.40 13.28 -25.27
CA VAL A 207 -5.37 14.39 -25.36
C VAL A 207 -6.54 14.18 -24.40
N ALA A 208 -7.08 12.96 -24.32
CA ALA A 208 -8.20 12.66 -23.42
C ALA A 208 -7.79 12.78 -21.94
N GLU A 209 -6.57 12.37 -21.62
CA GLU A 209 -5.98 12.50 -20.29
C GLU A 209 -5.81 13.98 -19.91
N THR A 210 -5.24 14.79 -20.80
CA THR A 210 -5.06 16.23 -20.59
C THR A 210 -6.41 16.95 -20.40
N ILE A 211 -7.42 16.59 -21.20
CA ILE A 211 -8.79 17.11 -21.02
C ILE A 211 -9.30 16.74 -19.63
N ALA A 212 -9.21 15.48 -19.22
CA ALA A 212 -9.74 15.00 -17.95
C ALA A 212 -9.07 15.62 -16.72
N GLN A 213 -7.81 16.09 -16.84
CA GLN A 213 -7.12 16.83 -15.77
C GLN A 213 -7.57 18.29 -15.65
N ASP A 214 -8.09 18.88 -16.73
CA ASP A 214 -8.61 20.25 -16.77
C ASP A 214 -10.12 20.27 -16.56
N LYS A 215 -10.55 20.68 -15.35
CA LYS A 215 -11.97 20.71 -15.00
C LYS A 215 -12.77 21.68 -15.87
N GLU A 216 -12.19 22.81 -16.26
CA GLU A 216 -12.88 23.80 -17.10
C GLU A 216 -13.07 23.27 -18.52
N LEU A 217 -12.00 22.74 -19.13
CA LEU A 217 -12.08 22.18 -20.47
C LEU A 217 -13.02 20.97 -20.52
N THR A 218 -12.95 20.09 -19.53
CA THR A 218 -13.89 18.96 -19.40
C THR A 218 -15.33 19.47 -19.32
N ARG A 219 -15.60 20.48 -18.48
CA ARG A 219 -16.94 21.04 -18.32
C ARG A 219 -17.48 21.60 -19.64
N THR A 220 -16.69 22.40 -20.35
CA THR A 220 -17.08 23.00 -21.63
C THR A 220 -17.40 21.94 -22.68
N LEU A 221 -16.55 20.93 -22.83
CA LEU A 221 -16.77 19.84 -23.80
C LEU A 221 -18.01 19.00 -23.47
N LEU A 222 -18.29 18.77 -22.19
CA LEU A 222 -19.51 18.08 -21.76
C LEU A 222 -20.77 18.94 -22.04
N ALA A 223 -20.70 20.24 -21.75
CA ALA A 223 -21.80 21.17 -22.03
C ALA A 223 -22.11 21.26 -23.54
N GLU A 224 -21.09 21.36 -24.39
CA GLU A 224 -21.22 21.36 -25.86
C GLU A 224 -21.88 20.07 -26.38
N ALA A 225 -21.63 18.94 -25.70
CA ALA A 225 -22.27 17.66 -25.99
C ALA A 225 -23.71 17.54 -25.41
N GLY A 226 -24.23 18.58 -24.76
CA GLY A 226 -25.56 18.59 -24.14
C GLY A 226 -25.65 17.83 -22.81
N ILE A 227 -24.51 17.51 -22.19
CA ILE A 227 -24.48 16.86 -20.88
C ILE A 227 -24.63 17.94 -19.80
N PRO A 228 -25.58 17.81 -18.87
CA PRO A 228 -25.76 18.77 -17.79
C PRO A 228 -24.49 18.87 -16.93
N VAL A 229 -24.00 20.10 -16.77
CA VAL A 229 -22.86 20.43 -15.92
C VAL A 229 -23.21 21.62 -15.03
N PRO A 230 -22.61 21.76 -13.83
CA PRO A 230 -22.81 22.93 -13.00
C PRO A 230 -22.34 24.20 -13.71
N GLU A 231 -23.14 25.27 -13.62
CA GLU A 231 -22.75 26.60 -14.09
C GLU A 231 -21.56 27.11 -13.28
N GLY A 232 -20.62 27.80 -13.91
CA GLY A 232 -19.45 28.35 -13.23
C GLY A 232 -18.39 28.87 -14.19
N ARG A 233 -17.29 29.39 -13.64
CA ARG A 233 -16.16 29.91 -14.42
C ARG A 233 -14.87 29.97 -13.60
N PRO A 234 -13.70 29.98 -14.26
CA PRO A 234 -12.43 30.32 -13.62
C PRO A 234 -12.46 31.77 -13.11
N VAL A 235 -11.71 32.02 -12.04
CA VAL A 235 -11.61 33.33 -11.39
C VAL A 235 -10.15 33.63 -11.06
N ALA A 236 -9.73 34.86 -11.30
CA ALA A 236 -8.35 35.30 -11.12
C ALA A 236 -8.03 35.72 -9.68
N ASP A 237 -9.04 36.22 -8.95
CA ASP A 237 -8.91 36.74 -7.60
C ASP A 237 -10.19 36.56 -6.78
N VAL A 238 -10.13 36.99 -5.52
CA VAL A 238 -11.23 36.90 -4.54
C VAL A 238 -12.44 37.73 -4.97
N ALA A 239 -12.23 38.89 -5.60
CA ALA A 239 -13.33 39.76 -6.03
C ALA A 239 -14.10 39.11 -7.20
N GLU A 240 -13.38 38.53 -8.16
CA GLU A 240 -13.99 37.73 -9.23
C GLU A 240 -14.67 36.46 -8.71
N ALA A 241 -14.11 35.82 -7.68
CA ALA A 241 -14.72 34.66 -7.02
C ALA A 241 -16.07 35.00 -6.40
N TRP A 242 -16.15 36.12 -5.69
CA TRP A 242 -17.41 36.59 -5.11
C TRP A 242 -18.41 37.02 -6.20
N ALA A 243 -17.97 37.76 -7.21
CA ALA A 243 -18.83 38.15 -8.33
C ALA A 243 -19.42 36.92 -9.05
N ALA A 244 -18.63 35.88 -9.29
CA ALA A 244 -19.11 34.62 -9.85
C ALA A 244 -20.15 33.92 -8.96
N ALA A 245 -19.97 33.98 -7.63
CA ALA A 245 -20.95 33.44 -6.69
C ALA A 245 -22.27 34.21 -6.70
N GLU A 246 -22.21 35.55 -6.76
CA GLU A 246 -23.39 36.40 -6.90
C GLU A 246 -24.13 36.17 -8.22
N GLU A 247 -23.41 36.01 -9.33
CA GLU A 247 -23.97 35.66 -10.65
C GLU A 247 -24.74 34.33 -10.62
N ILE A 248 -24.22 33.34 -9.89
CA ILE A 248 -24.85 32.00 -9.76
C ILE A 248 -26.14 32.07 -8.93
N GLY A 249 -26.22 32.97 -7.95
CA GLY A 249 -27.43 33.25 -7.17
C GLY A 249 -27.82 32.19 -6.14
N GLY A 250 -26.87 31.36 -5.69
CA GLY A 250 -27.08 30.30 -4.70
C GLY A 250 -25.75 29.76 -4.15
N PRO A 251 -25.77 28.68 -3.34
CA PRO A 251 -24.55 28.11 -2.79
C PRO A 251 -23.57 27.68 -3.89
N VAL A 252 -22.27 27.83 -3.62
CA VAL A 252 -21.20 27.57 -4.58
C VAL A 252 -20.16 26.57 -4.07
N VAL A 253 -19.36 26.08 -5.00
CA VAL A 253 -18.17 25.28 -4.81
C VAL A 253 -16.98 26.09 -5.31
N VAL A 254 -15.93 26.18 -4.50
CA VAL A 254 -14.66 26.78 -4.88
C VAL A 254 -13.61 25.67 -4.93
N LYS A 255 -12.90 25.55 -6.05
CA LYS A 255 -11.92 24.48 -6.26
C LYS A 255 -10.80 24.88 -7.21
N PRO A 256 -9.64 24.19 -7.18
CA PRO A 256 -8.60 24.41 -8.14
C PRO A 256 -9.00 23.81 -9.50
N ARG A 257 -8.63 24.50 -10.60
CA ARG A 257 -8.95 24.07 -11.96
C ARG A 257 -8.32 22.71 -12.26
N TYR A 258 -7.02 22.58 -12.00
CA TYR A 258 -6.31 21.31 -12.11
C TYR A 258 -6.27 20.56 -10.77
N GLY A 259 -5.82 19.30 -10.78
CA GLY A 259 -5.66 18.50 -9.57
C GLY A 259 -6.79 17.51 -9.28
N ASN A 260 -6.54 16.63 -8.31
CA ASN A 260 -7.32 15.42 -8.05
C ASN A 260 -7.55 15.21 -6.53
N GLN A 261 -8.24 14.11 -6.18
CA GLN A 261 -8.47 13.68 -4.78
C GLN A 261 -9.24 14.67 -3.89
N GLY A 262 -9.84 15.72 -4.45
CA GLY A 262 -10.60 16.71 -3.68
C GLY A 262 -9.74 17.70 -2.89
N ARG A 263 -8.43 17.77 -3.15
CA ARG A 263 -7.54 18.75 -2.51
C ARG A 263 -7.92 20.16 -2.95
N GLY A 264 -7.95 21.09 -2.00
CA GLY A 264 -8.35 22.48 -2.23
C GLY A 264 -9.83 22.68 -2.57
N VAL A 265 -10.68 21.66 -2.42
CA VAL A 265 -12.11 21.76 -2.75
C VAL A 265 -12.92 22.13 -1.52
N SER A 266 -13.65 23.23 -1.61
CA SER A 266 -14.62 23.68 -0.61
C SER A 266 -16.02 23.72 -1.23
N VAL A 267 -17.00 23.16 -0.53
CA VAL A 267 -18.37 22.97 -1.04
C VAL A 267 -19.39 23.66 -0.14
N ASP A 268 -20.59 23.90 -0.69
CA ASP A 268 -21.76 24.43 0.03
C ASP A 268 -21.51 25.81 0.68
N LEU A 269 -20.83 26.70 -0.05
CA LEU A 269 -20.46 28.03 0.43
C LEU A 269 -21.56 29.03 0.07
N SER A 270 -22.03 29.82 1.04
CA SER A 270 -23.17 30.74 0.86
C SER A 270 -22.85 32.18 1.22
N THR A 271 -21.73 32.43 1.90
CA THR A 271 -21.31 33.77 2.33
C THR A 271 -20.05 34.22 1.61
N ARG A 272 -19.83 35.54 1.60
CA ARG A 272 -18.63 36.11 1.01
C ARG A 272 -17.40 35.58 1.73
N GLU A 273 -17.39 35.66 3.05
CA GLU A 273 -16.27 35.25 3.91
C GLU A 273 -15.87 33.78 3.65
N GLU A 274 -16.85 32.87 3.51
CA GLU A 274 -16.60 31.47 3.14
C GLU A 274 -15.94 31.32 1.77
N VAL A 275 -16.42 32.07 0.76
CA VAL A 275 -15.85 32.07 -0.60
C VAL A 275 -14.43 32.63 -0.61
N GLU A 276 -14.15 33.72 0.13
CA GLU A 276 -12.82 34.30 0.22
C GLU A 276 -11.83 33.31 0.87
N GLN A 277 -12.22 32.70 1.99
CA GLN A 277 -11.41 31.68 2.66
C GLN A 277 -11.15 30.47 1.75
N ALA A 278 -12.20 29.98 1.08
CA ALA A 278 -12.08 28.84 0.18
C ALA A 278 -11.20 29.13 -1.04
N TRP A 279 -11.23 30.37 -1.55
CA TRP A 279 -10.35 30.78 -2.65
C TRP A 279 -8.88 30.68 -2.25
N HIS A 280 -8.51 31.14 -1.05
CA HIS A 280 -7.14 31.02 -0.55
C HIS A 280 -6.70 29.56 -0.43
N VAL A 281 -7.55 28.69 0.12
CA VAL A 281 -7.27 27.24 0.22
C VAL A 281 -7.09 26.60 -1.16
N ALA A 282 -7.94 26.94 -2.14
CA ALA A 282 -7.79 26.44 -3.51
C ALA A 282 -6.52 26.98 -4.20
N ARG A 283 -6.14 28.23 -3.91
CA ARG A 283 -4.97 28.91 -4.49
C ARG A 283 -3.63 28.36 -3.99
N GLU A 284 -3.60 27.83 -2.77
CA GLU A 284 -2.43 27.13 -2.22
C GLU A 284 -2.11 25.85 -3.00
N GLU A 285 -3.14 25.18 -3.53
CA GLU A 285 -2.98 23.93 -4.28
C GLU A 285 -2.66 24.18 -5.76
N GLU A 286 -3.28 25.19 -6.39
CA GLU A 286 -3.09 25.45 -7.81
C GLU A 286 -3.25 26.93 -8.16
N SER A 287 -2.66 27.32 -9.29
CA SER A 287 -2.63 28.71 -9.71
C SER A 287 -3.97 29.27 -10.17
N THR A 288 -4.86 28.41 -10.66
CA THR A 288 -6.14 28.80 -11.24
C THR A 288 -7.28 28.24 -10.40
N VAL A 289 -8.17 29.12 -9.95
CA VAL A 289 -9.32 28.74 -9.13
C VAL A 289 -10.59 28.82 -9.98
N MET A 290 -11.58 28.01 -9.66
CA MET A 290 -12.88 27.98 -10.30
C MET A 290 -13.99 28.05 -9.27
N VAL A 291 -15.05 28.80 -9.59
CA VAL A 291 -16.30 28.87 -8.83
C VAL A 291 -17.39 28.22 -9.66
N GLU A 292 -18.12 27.27 -9.07
CA GLU A 292 -19.25 26.59 -9.71
C GLU A 292 -20.45 26.50 -8.77
N ARG A 293 -21.64 26.35 -9.33
CA ARG A 293 -22.87 26.10 -8.59
C ARG A 293 -22.75 24.82 -7.76
N PHE A 294 -23.12 24.90 -6.49
CA PHE A 294 -23.31 23.72 -5.66
C PHE A 294 -24.57 22.97 -6.08
N VAL A 295 -24.43 21.66 -6.30
CA VAL A 295 -25.54 20.78 -6.66
C VAL A 295 -25.84 19.86 -5.49
N ALA A 296 -27.00 20.07 -4.86
CA ALA A 296 -27.48 19.20 -3.81
C ALA A 296 -27.94 17.84 -4.37
N GLY A 297 -27.66 16.76 -3.66
CA GLY A 297 -28.12 15.42 -4.05
C GLY A 297 -27.20 14.30 -3.59
N HIS A 298 -27.32 13.15 -4.24
CA HIS A 298 -26.47 12.00 -4.00
C HIS A 298 -25.34 11.95 -5.03
N ASP A 299 -24.09 11.87 -4.57
CA ASP A 299 -22.91 11.65 -5.41
C ASP A 299 -22.84 10.17 -5.81
N TYR A 300 -22.87 9.90 -7.11
CA TYR A 300 -22.69 8.56 -7.68
C TYR A 300 -21.44 8.53 -8.54
N ARG A 301 -20.54 7.58 -8.25
CA ARG A 301 -19.40 7.25 -9.10
C ARG A 301 -19.77 6.14 -10.06
N LEU A 302 -19.72 6.44 -11.35
CA LEU A 302 -19.94 5.46 -12.42
C LEU A 302 -18.60 5.01 -13.01
N LEU A 303 -18.40 3.68 -13.12
CA LEU A 303 -17.25 3.11 -13.80
C LEU A 303 -17.65 2.70 -15.22
N VAL A 304 -17.04 3.32 -16.21
CA VAL A 304 -17.25 3.01 -17.63
C VAL A 304 -16.06 2.25 -18.19
N VAL A 305 -16.29 1.07 -18.76
CA VAL A 305 -15.26 0.24 -19.40
C VAL A 305 -15.76 -0.19 -20.78
N GLY A 306 -14.98 0.13 -21.82
CA GLY A 306 -15.33 -0.23 -23.21
C GLY A 306 -16.66 0.36 -23.67
N GLY A 307 -16.99 1.57 -23.24
CA GLY A 307 -18.24 2.27 -23.59
C GLY A 307 -19.48 1.79 -22.82
N LYS A 308 -19.32 0.95 -21.79
CA LYS A 308 -20.44 0.46 -20.95
C LYS A 308 -20.22 0.83 -19.50
N VAL A 309 -21.28 1.29 -18.83
CA VAL A 309 -21.30 1.41 -17.36
C VAL A 309 -21.29 0.01 -16.76
N VAL A 310 -20.23 -0.34 -16.04
CA VAL A 310 -20.04 -1.69 -15.45
C VAL A 310 -20.23 -1.71 -13.94
N ALA A 311 -20.16 -0.56 -13.28
CA ALA A 311 -20.44 -0.41 -11.87
C ALA A 311 -20.91 1.01 -11.55
N ALA A 312 -21.68 1.14 -10.47
CA ALA A 312 -22.08 2.41 -9.87
C ALA A 312 -21.92 2.29 -8.35
N ALA A 313 -21.38 3.33 -7.70
CA ALA A 313 -21.25 3.39 -6.26
C ALA A 313 -21.74 4.75 -5.77
N ARG A 314 -22.63 4.75 -4.76
CA ARG A 314 -22.99 5.96 -4.04
C ARG A 314 -21.86 6.33 -3.07
N ARG A 315 -21.45 7.60 -3.08
CA ARG A 315 -20.46 8.11 -2.13
C ARG A 315 -21.18 8.77 -0.96
N HIS A 316 -20.78 8.39 0.24
CA HIS A 316 -21.22 9.01 1.47
C HIS A 316 -20.08 9.89 1.99
N PRO A 317 -20.38 11.11 2.48
CA PRO A 317 -19.41 11.89 3.24
C PRO A 317 -18.85 11.07 4.42
N PRO A 318 -17.58 11.25 4.81
CA PRO A 318 -17.08 10.67 6.05
C PRO A 318 -17.96 11.09 7.22
N THR A 319 -18.45 10.14 8.01
CA THR A 319 -19.37 10.40 9.13
C THR A 319 -19.11 9.41 10.25
N VAL A 320 -19.20 9.88 11.49
CA VAL A 320 -19.27 9.05 12.69
C VAL A 320 -20.66 9.16 13.30
N ILE A 321 -21.16 8.07 13.90
CA ILE A 321 -22.43 8.08 14.62
C ILE A 321 -22.10 8.19 16.11
N GLY A 322 -22.60 9.25 16.76
CA GLY A 322 -22.43 9.44 18.20
C GLY A 322 -23.11 8.33 18.98
N ASP A 323 -22.38 7.72 19.90
CA ASP A 323 -22.91 6.71 20.85
C ASP A 323 -23.30 7.34 22.20
N GLY A 324 -23.12 8.65 22.36
CA GLY A 324 -23.44 9.41 23.58
C GLY A 324 -22.36 9.36 24.66
N GLU A 325 -21.31 8.57 24.48
CA GLU A 325 -20.26 8.35 25.48
C GLU A 325 -18.85 8.67 24.93
N SER A 326 -18.56 8.25 23.70
CA SER A 326 -17.25 8.36 23.07
C SER A 326 -17.02 9.75 22.48
N THR A 327 -15.76 10.22 22.48
CA THR A 327 -15.41 11.43 21.73
C THR A 327 -15.43 11.16 20.22
N VAL A 328 -15.54 12.22 19.41
CA VAL A 328 -15.42 12.10 17.94
C VAL A 328 -14.12 11.39 17.54
N LYS A 329 -13.02 11.67 18.26
CA LYS A 329 -11.74 11.02 18.01
C LYS A 329 -11.82 9.51 18.26
N ASP A 330 -12.39 9.08 19.38
CA ASP A 330 -12.53 7.65 19.70
C ASP A 330 -13.42 6.93 18.67
N LEU A 331 -14.47 7.58 18.18
CA LEU A 331 -15.33 7.04 17.13
C LEU A 331 -14.60 6.91 15.78
N VAL A 332 -13.76 7.90 15.44
CA VAL A 332 -12.91 7.86 14.24
C VAL A 332 -11.87 6.76 14.37
N ASP A 333 -11.19 6.67 15.52
CA ASP A 333 -10.18 5.64 15.78
C ASP A 333 -10.81 4.24 15.68
N ARG A 334 -11.99 4.02 16.27
CA ARG A 334 -12.74 2.76 16.19
C ARG A 334 -13.18 2.38 14.77
N ILE A 335 -13.56 3.35 13.93
CA ILE A 335 -13.91 3.08 12.52
C ILE A 335 -12.67 2.73 11.68
N ASN A 336 -11.49 3.21 12.09
CA ASN A 336 -10.23 3.03 11.37
C ASN A 336 -9.39 1.83 11.84
N GLU A 337 -9.81 1.12 12.89
CA GLU A 337 -9.26 -0.17 13.33
C GLU A 337 -9.58 -1.31 12.35
#